data_AF-A0A485MQ13-F1
#
_entry.id   AF-A0A485MQ13-F1
#
_cell.length_a   1.000
_cell.length_b   1.000
_cell.length_c   1.000
_cell.angle_alpha   90.00
_cell.angle_beta   90.00
_cell.angle_gamma   90.00
#
_symmetry.space_group_name_H-M   'P 1'
#
loop_
_entity.id
_entity.type
_entity.pdbx_description
1 polymer ?
#
loop_
_entity_poly.entity_id
_entity_poly.type
_entity_poly.pdbx_seq_one_letter_code
_entity_poly.pdbx_strand_id
1 'polypeptide(L)'
;MGARSYVPTVFENYTASFEIDKRRIELNMWDTSGSSYYDNVRPLAYPDSDAVLICFDISRPETLDSVLKKWQGETQEFCPNAKVVLVGCKLDMRTDLATLRELSKQRLIPVTHEQLRRTDSRRGLQRSAQLAGRPDRGTGTESEIHKDRAKSCNLM
;
A
#
# COMPACT_ATOMS: atom_id res chain seq x y z
N MET A 1 -16.94 -22.00 -4.94
CA MET A 1 -15.48 -21.80 -5.06
C MET A 1 -15.09 -20.77 -4.02
N GLY A 2 -14.22 -21.14 -3.09
CA GLY A 2 -14.12 -20.50 -1.76
C GLY A 2 -13.65 -19.05 -1.75
N ALA A 3 -14.14 -18.28 -0.78
CA ALA A 3 -13.58 -17.00 -0.39
C ALA A 3 -12.08 -17.17 -0.12
N ARG A 4 -11.25 -16.30 -0.71
CA ARG A 4 -9.80 -16.34 -0.49
C ARG A 4 -9.49 -15.67 0.84
N SER A 5 -9.15 -16.48 1.84
CA SER A 5 -8.69 -15.96 3.13
C SER A 5 -7.38 -15.17 2.98
N TYR A 6 -7.26 -14.09 3.74
CA TYR A 6 -6.03 -13.30 3.79
C TYR A 6 -4.91 -14.10 4.46
N VAL A 7 -3.77 -14.21 3.77
CA VAL A 7 -2.52 -14.76 4.31
C VAL A 7 -1.53 -13.60 4.50
N PRO A 8 -1.02 -13.35 5.73
CA PRO A 8 -0.01 -12.32 5.95
C PRO A 8 1.30 -12.65 5.24
N THR A 9 1.78 -11.72 4.40
CA THR A 9 3.11 -11.79 3.79
C THR A 9 4.20 -11.62 4.85
N VAL A 10 5.27 -12.41 4.74
CA VAL A 10 6.56 -12.17 5.41
C VAL A 10 7.47 -11.43 4.45
N PHE A 11 7.89 -12.12 3.38
CA PHE A 11 8.57 -11.60 2.20
C PHE A 11 8.27 -12.48 1.00
N GLU A 12 8.02 -11.88 -0.14
CA GLU A 12 7.87 -12.57 -1.41
C GLU A 12 8.55 -11.77 -2.51
N ASN A 13 9.18 -12.48 -3.45
CA ASN A 13 9.75 -11.88 -4.65
C ASN A 13 8.91 -12.31 -5.87
N TYR A 14 8.57 -11.35 -6.70
CA TYR A 14 7.80 -11.56 -7.92
C TYR A 14 8.53 -10.89 -9.09
N THR A 15 8.72 -11.64 -10.17
CA THR A 15 9.23 -11.08 -11.42
C THR A 15 8.09 -10.95 -12.42
N ALA A 16 7.99 -9.78 -13.07
CA ALA A 16 7.07 -9.53 -14.16
C ALA A 16 7.83 -8.89 -15.33
N SER A 17 7.37 -9.10 -16.56
CA SER A 17 7.92 -8.36 -17.69
C SER A 17 6.80 -7.85 -18.58
N PHE A 18 7.01 -6.66 -19.15
CA PHE A 18 6.08 -6.01 -20.07
C PHE A 18 6.85 -5.16 -21.09
N GLU A 19 6.15 -4.67 -22.10
CA GLU A 19 6.73 -3.82 -23.14
C GLU A 19 6.15 -2.40 -23.03
N ILE A 20 7.04 -1.39 -22.97
CA ILE A 20 6.69 0.03 -23.08
C ILE A 20 7.53 0.62 -24.20
N ASP A 21 6.90 1.31 -25.16
CA ASP A 21 7.59 1.97 -26.28
C ASP A 21 8.58 1.05 -27.02
N LYS A 22 8.18 -0.20 -27.27
CA LYS A 22 8.98 -1.28 -27.90
C LYS A 22 10.24 -1.68 -27.11
N ARG A 23 10.33 -1.30 -25.84
CA ARG A 23 11.37 -1.73 -24.91
C ARG A 23 10.77 -2.73 -23.93
N ARG A 24 11.39 -3.90 -23.83
CA ARG A 24 11.05 -4.87 -22.80
C ARG A 24 11.61 -4.37 -21.47
N ILE A 25 10.73 -4.25 -20.49
CA ILE A 25 11.04 -3.93 -19.10
C ILE A 25 10.79 -5.19 -18.28
N GLU A 26 11.72 -5.49 -17.38
CA GLU A 26 11.59 -6.52 -16.38
C GLU A 26 11.51 -5.84 -15.02
N LEU A 27 10.53 -6.25 -14.22
CA LEU A 27 10.28 -5.74 -12.87
C LEU A 27 10.58 -6.85 -11.87
N ASN A 28 11.43 -6.57 -10.90
CA ASN A 28 11.63 -7.39 -9.72
C ASN A 28 10.95 -6.72 -8.53
N MET A 29 9.83 -7.29 -8.12
CA MET A 29 8.98 -6.75 -7.06
C MET A 29 9.19 -7.52 -5.77
N TRP A 30 9.40 -6.80 -4.68
CA TRP A 30 9.42 -7.35 -3.33
C TRP A 30 8.14 -6.95 -2.60
N ASP A 31 7.30 -7.95 -2.27
CA ASP A 31 6.19 -7.77 -1.34
C ASP A 31 6.68 -8.01 0.09
N THR A 32 6.44 -7.06 0.98
CA THR A 32 6.99 -7.09 2.34
C THR A 32 5.89 -6.99 3.39
N SER A 33 6.16 -7.52 4.59
CA SER A 33 5.22 -7.40 5.69
C SER A 33 5.08 -5.95 6.18
N GLY A 34 3.86 -5.51 6.48
CA GLY A 34 3.59 -4.24 7.17
C GLY A 34 3.68 -4.32 8.70
N SER A 35 3.85 -5.52 9.26
CA SER A 35 3.90 -5.74 10.70
C SER A 35 5.21 -5.21 11.30
N SER A 36 5.13 -4.67 12.54
CA SER A 36 6.33 -4.25 13.27
C SER A 36 7.24 -5.40 13.65
N TYR A 37 6.71 -6.63 13.69
CA TYR A 37 7.48 -7.82 13.97
C TYR A 37 8.63 -8.03 12.96
N TYR A 38 8.48 -7.48 11.74
CA TYR A 38 9.46 -7.61 10.67
C TYR A 38 10.27 -6.33 10.43
N ASP A 39 10.24 -5.35 11.36
CA ASP A 39 10.94 -4.07 11.21
C ASP A 39 12.46 -4.22 11.02
N ASN A 40 13.07 -5.22 11.64
CA ASN A 40 14.52 -5.44 11.54
C ASN A 40 14.94 -6.22 10.29
N VAL A 41 14.00 -6.91 9.63
CA VAL A 41 14.30 -7.73 8.44
C VAL A 41 13.85 -7.07 7.15
N ARG A 42 12.72 -6.33 7.14
CA ARG A 42 12.23 -5.57 5.99
C ARG A 42 13.28 -4.71 5.30
N PRO A 43 14.22 -4.07 6.02
CA PRO A 43 15.28 -3.30 5.40
C PRO A 43 16.15 -4.06 4.41
N LEU A 44 16.24 -5.38 4.52
CA LEU A 44 17.01 -6.23 3.61
C LEU A 44 16.47 -6.23 2.17
N ALA A 45 15.22 -5.78 1.94
CA ALA A 45 14.64 -5.69 0.61
C ALA A 45 14.75 -4.30 -0.05
N TYR A 46 15.31 -3.29 0.63
CA TYR A 46 15.49 -1.94 0.07
C TYR A 46 16.74 -1.70 -0.78
N PRO A 47 17.89 -2.38 -0.57
CA PRO A 47 19.09 -2.11 -1.37
C PRO A 47 18.81 -2.15 -2.87
N ASP A 48 19.40 -1.19 -3.59
CA ASP A 48 19.32 -1.04 -5.04
C ASP A 48 17.91 -0.91 -5.63
N SER A 49 16.89 -0.57 -4.82
CA SER A 49 15.55 -0.31 -5.33
C SER A 49 15.51 0.94 -6.21
N ASP A 50 14.97 0.82 -7.42
CA ASP A 50 14.67 1.95 -8.30
C ASP A 50 13.49 2.79 -7.78
N ALA A 51 12.49 2.12 -7.21
CA ALA A 51 11.31 2.74 -6.66
C ALA A 51 10.75 2.00 -5.45
N VAL A 52 10.04 2.72 -4.58
CA VAL A 52 9.29 2.17 -3.45
C VAL A 52 7.84 2.63 -3.55
N LEU A 53 6.94 1.65 -3.60
CA LEU A 53 5.50 1.83 -3.52
C LEU A 53 5.08 1.78 -2.05
N ILE A 54 4.74 2.91 -1.46
CA ILE A 54 4.15 2.94 -0.13
C ILE A 54 2.63 2.86 -0.29
N CYS A 55 2.05 1.75 0.12
CA CYS A 55 0.63 1.44 0.01
C CYS A 55 -0.11 1.75 1.32
N PHE A 56 -1.24 2.43 1.24
CA PHE A 56 -2.17 2.62 2.37
C PHE A 56 -3.58 2.17 1.97
N ASP A 57 -4.46 2.01 2.95
CA ASP A 57 -5.84 1.56 2.74
C ASP A 57 -6.80 2.75 2.81
N ILE A 58 -7.54 3.00 1.72
CA ILE A 58 -8.47 4.14 1.63
C ILE A 58 -9.58 4.04 2.68
N SER A 59 -9.97 2.83 3.08
CA SER A 59 -10.99 2.63 4.10
C SER A 59 -10.50 2.87 5.53
N ARG A 60 -9.20 3.11 5.73
CA ARG A 60 -8.56 3.17 7.05
C ARG A 60 -7.56 4.33 7.12
N PRO A 61 -8.03 5.55 7.46
CA PRO A 61 -7.23 6.77 7.46
C PRO A 61 -5.93 6.70 8.27
N GLU A 62 -5.90 5.92 9.35
CA GLU A 62 -4.72 5.68 10.19
C GLU A 62 -3.54 5.04 9.43
N THR A 63 -3.84 4.31 8.34
CA THR A 63 -2.80 3.74 7.48
C THR A 63 -2.11 4.82 6.64
N LEU A 64 -2.83 5.88 6.24
CA LEU A 64 -2.23 7.04 5.58
C LEU A 64 -1.36 7.83 6.59
N ASP A 65 -1.81 8.00 7.82
CA ASP A 65 -1.00 8.64 8.87
C ASP A 65 0.31 7.90 9.12
N SER A 66 0.27 6.56 9.06
CA SER A 66 1.45 5.71 9.21
C SER A 66 2.48 5.91 8.10
N VAL A 67 2.06 6.34 6.90
CA VAL A 67 3.00 6.69 5.81
C VAL A 67 3.95 7.79 6.27
N LEU A 68 3.42 8.85 6.89
CA LEU A 68 4.21 9.98 7.36
C LEU A 68 5.02 9.68 8.61
N LYS A 69 4.47 8.85 9.51
CA LYS A 69 5.07 8.55 10.81
C LYS A 69 6.18 7.50 10.75
N LYS A 70 6.13 6.60 9.77
CA LYS A 70 7.03 5.43 9.68
C LYS A 70 7.62 5.28 8.29
N TRP A 71 6.77 5.01 7.30
CA TRP A 71 7.22 4.47 6.01
C TRP A 71 8.09 5.44 5.23
N GLN A 72 7.78 6.74 5.27
CA GLN A 72 8.61 7.75 4.64
C GLN A 72 10.02 7.80 5.24
N GLY A 73 10.13 7.75 6.57
CA GLY A 73 11.43 7.78 7.26
C GLY A 73 12.24 6.51 6.97
N GLU A 74 11.59 5.35 7.05
CA GLU A 74 12.22 4.04 6.76
C GLU A 74 12.78 4.01 5.33
N THR A 75 11.98 4.41 4.32
CA THR A 75 12.45 4.48 2.93
C THR A 75 13.61 5.47 2.74
N GLN A 76 13.54 6.64 3.38
CA GLN A 76 14.61 7.65 3.30
C GLN A 76 15.92 7.18 3.94
N GLU A 77 15.83 6.34 4.97
CA GLU A 77 16.98 5.76 5.68
C GLU A 77 17.66 4.66 4.85
N PHE A 78 16.89 3.72 4.29
CA PHE A 78 17.45 2.51 3.67
C PHE A 78 17.63 2.60 2.15
N CYS A 79 16.90 3.47 1.45
CA CYS A 79 17.03 3.64 0.00
C CYS A 79 16.76 5.11 -0.42
N PRO A 80 17.62 6.06 0.00
CA PRO A 80 17.39 7.51 -0.17
C PRO A 80 17.27 7.97 -1.62
N ASN A 81 17.80 7.20 -2.58
CA ASN A 81 17.79 7.54 -4.00
C ASN A 81 16.56 6.98 -4.75
N ALA A 82 15.84 6.04 -4.14
CA ALA A 82 14.70 5.38 -4.75
C ALA A 82 13.53 6.37 -4.97
N LYS A 83 12.78 6.20 -6.05
CA LYS A 83 11.58 6.99 -6.30
C LYS A 83 10.44 6.51 -5.41
N VAL A 84 9.91 7.39 -4.56
CA VAL A 84 8.77 7.04 -3.70
C VAL A 84 7.46 7.38 -4.40
N VAL A 85 6.58 6.37 -4.49
CA VAL A 85 5.22 6.48 -5.03
C VAL A 85 4.22 6.09 -3.95
N LEU A 86 3.22 6.94 -3.71
CA LEU A 86 2.19 6.69 -2.72
C LEU A 86 0.95 6.06 -3.38
N VAL A 87 0.51 4.92 -2.89
CA VAL A 87 -0.56 4.12 -3.49
C VAL A 87 -1.72 3.96 -2.50
N GLY A 88 -2.88 4.54 -2.85
CA GLY A 88 -4.13 4.31 -2.12
C GLY A 88 -4.84 3.07 -2.63
N CYS A 89 -4.88 2.02 -1.81
CA CYS A 89 -5.54 0.75 -2.12
C CYS A 89 -7.00 0.75 -1.68
N LYS A 90 -7.78 -0.19 -2.24
CA LYS A 90 -9.20 -0.39 -1.94
C LYS A 90 -10.07 0.84 -2.22
N LEU A 91 -9.86 1.46 -3.37
CA LEU A 91 -10.61 2.65 -3.82
C LEU A 91 -12.13 2.48 -3.77
N ASP A 92 -12.61 1.29 -4.10
CA ASP A 92 -14.01 0.86 -4.06
C ASP A 92 -14.66 1.04 -2.67
N MET A 93 -13.88 0.91 -1.59
CA MET A 93 -14.37 1.09 -0.22
C MET A 93 -14.78 2.53 0.09
N ARG A 94 -14.40 3.51 -0.75
CA ARG A 94 -14.85 4.90 -0.58
C ARG A 94 -16.36 5.06 -0.70
N THR A 95 -17.01 4.17 -1.46
CA THR A 95 -18.46 4.16 -1.67
C THR A 95 -19.17 2.98 -1.00
N ASP A 96 -18.43 2.12 -0.29
CA ASP A 96 -19.00 0.98 0.41
C ASP A 96 -19.77 1.41 1.66
N LEU A 97 -21.04 1.02 1.75
CA LEU A 97 -21.95 1.45 2.81
C LEU A 97 -21.54 0.92 4.18
N ALA A 98 -20.98 -0.30 4.26
CA ALA A 98 -20.53 -0.87 5.52
C ALA A 98 -19.33 -0.09 6.06
N THR A 99 -18.33 0.16 5.20
CA THR A 99 -17.16 0.99 5.50
C THR A 99 -17.57 2.39 5.96
N LEU A 100 -18.47 3.06 5.23
CA LEU A 100 -18.93 4.40 5.59
C LEU A 100 -19.62 4.43 6.95
N ARG A 101 -20.46 3.42 7.25
CA ARG A 101 -21.13 3.29 8.55
C ARG A 101 -20.12 3.10 9.68
N GLU A 102 -19.14 2.22 9.50
CA GLU A 102 -18.14 1.95 10.53
C GLU A 102 -17.29 3.19 10.84
N LEU A 103 -16.75 3.85 9.80
CA LEU A 103 -15.98 5.08 9.96
C LEU A 103 -16.79 6.20 10.62
N SER A 104 -18.09 6.31 10.31
CA SER A 104 -18.95 7.32 10.90
C SER A 104 -19.10 7.18 12.42
N LYS A 105 -19.07 5.95 12.96
CA LYS A 105 -19.09 5.70 14.41
C LYS A 105 -17.88 6.33 15.11
N GLN A 106 -16.77 6.40 14.39
CA GLN A 106 -15.50 6.97 14.85
C GLN A 106 -15.32 8.43 14.41
N ARG A 107 -16.34 9.05 13.78
CA ARG A 107 -16.29 10.40 13.18
C ARG A 107 -15.18 10.56 12.13
N LEU A 108 -14.86 9.47 11.44
CA LEU A 108 -13.90 9.43 10.35
C LEU A 108 -14.62 9.35 9.00
N ILE A 109 -13.87 9.63 7.94
CA ILE A 109 -14.28 9.43 6.55
C ILE A 109 -13.18 8.67 5.79
N PRO A 110 -13.51 7.93 4.72
CA PRO A 110 -12.49 7.33 3.87
C PRO A 110 -11.52 8.39 3.33
N VAL A 111 -10.28 7.99 3.08
CA VAL A 111 -9.26 8.90 2.55
C VAL A 111 -9.71 9.48 1.20
N THR A 112 -9.77 10.81 1.17
CA THR A 112 -10.17 11.58 -0.02
C THR A 112 -9.00 11.79 -0.98
N HIS A 113 -9.32 12.11 -2.24
CA HIS A 113 -8.31 12.54 -3.22
C HIS A 113 -7.55 13.78 -2.76
N GLU A 114 -8.24 14.72 -2.10
CA GLU A 114 -7.60 15.93 -1.62
C GLU A 114 -6.59 15.65 -0.50
N GLN A 115 -6.94 14.78 0.46
CA GLN A 115 -6.00 14.33 1.49
C GLN A 115 -4.76 13.67 0.86
N LEU A 116 -4.95 12.79 -0.13
CA LEU A 116 -3.82 12.16 -0.83
C LEU A 116 -2.93 13.20 -1.53
N ARG A 117 -3.52 14.13 -2.27
CA ARG A 117 -2.77 15.18 -2.99
C ARG A 117 -1.99 16.10 -2.05
N ARG A 118 -2.57 16.42 -0.88
CA ARG A 118 -1.91 17.23 0.16
C ARG A 118 -0.70 16.49 0.76
N THR A 119 -0.80 15.18 0.93
CA THR A 119 0.31 14.33 1.41
C THR A 119 1.44 14.26 0.37
N ASP A 120 1.09 14.13 -0.91
CA ASP A 120 2.02 14.06 -2.05
C ASP A 120 2.81 15.38 -2.20
N SER A 121 2.10 16.52 -2.25
CA SER A 121 2.67 17.84 -2.59
C SER A 121 3.64 18.38 -1.53
N ARG A 122 3.58 17.91 -0.29
CA ARG A 122 4.35 18.50 0.81
C ARG A 122 5.77 17.94 0.95
N ARG A 123 6.10 16.81 0.31
CA ARG A 123 7.18 15.96 0.86
C ARG A 123 8.06 15.20 -0.15
N GLY A 124 8.07 15.59 -1.42
CA GLY A 124 8.96 14.98 -2.42
C GLY A 124 8.57 13.55 -2.82
N LEU A 125 7.37 13.08 -2.42
CA LEU A 125 6.73 11.95 -3.08
C LEU A 125 6.52 12.35 -4.54
N GLN A 126 6.96 11.48 -5.45
CA GLN A 126 7.08 11.88 -6.85
C GLN A 126 5.75 11.77 -7.57
N ARG A 127 4.89 10.82 -7.16
CA ARG A 127 3.57 10.54 -7.74
C ARG A 127 2.66 9.82 -6.73
N SER A 128 1.36 10.02 -6.88
CA SER A 128 0.33 9.26 -6.16
C SER A 128 -0.62 8.51 -7.13
N ALA A 129 -1.01 7.29 -6.75
CA ALA A 129 -1.93 6.45 -7.52
C ALA A 129 -3.03 5.87 -6.60
N GLN A 130 -4.18 5.49 -7.18
CA GLN A 130 -5.24 4.79 -6.45
C GLN A 130 -5.71 3.57 -7.21
N LEU A 131 -5.87 2.46 -6.51
CA LEU A 131 -6.24 1.17 -7.08
C LEU A 131 -7.47 0.61 -6.35
N ALA A 132 -8.45 0.16 -7.13
CA ALA A 132 -9.56 -0.63 -6.59
C ALA A 132 -9.05 -1.97 -6.05
N GLY A 133 -9.73 -2.52 -5.05
CA GLY A 133 -9.59 -3.90 -4.66
C GLY A 133 -9.94 -4.83 -5.81
N ARG A 134 -9.49 -6.09 -5.72
CA ARG A 134 -10.00 -7.12 -6.64
C ARG A 134 -11.50 -7.29 -6.34
N PRO A 135 -12.40 -7.29 -7.34
CA PRO A 135 -13.81 -7.51 -7.12
C PRO A 135 -13.99 -8.91 -6.52
N ASP A 136 -14.42 -8.96 -5.26
CA ASP A 136 -14.71 -10.21 -4.59
C ASP A 136 -16.07 -10.72 -5.07
N ARG A 137 -16.08 -11.79 -5.86
CA ARG A 137 -17.33 -12.47 -6.23
C ARG A 137 -17.63 -13.48 -5.12
N GLY A 138 -18.10 -13.01 -3.97
CA GLY A 138 -18.46 -13.88 -2.86
C GLY A 138 -19.29 -13.19 -1.78
N THR A 139 -20.52 -13.68 -1.58
CA THR A 139 -21.34 -13.40 -0.40
C THR A 139 -20.80 -14.20 0.79
N GLY A 140 -20.25 -13.54 1.81
CA GLY A 140 -19.83 -14.22 3.02
C GLY A 140 -19.27 -13.27 4.07
N THR A 141 -19.79 -13.38 5.28
CA THR A 141 -19.34 -12.69 6.49
C THR A 141 -17.85 -12.97 6.75
N GLU A 142 -16.96 -12.03 6.42
CA GLU A 142 -15.55 -12.15 6.77
C GLU A 142 -15.28 -11.57 8.15
N SER A 143 -14.79 -12.44 9.04
CA SER A 143 -14.04 -12.05 10.24
C SER A 143 -12.87 -11.15 9.84
N GLU A 144 -12.90 -9.91 10.31
CA GLU A 144 -11.91 -8.86 10.05
C GLU A 144 -10.51 -9.26 10.50
N ILE A 145 -9.70 -9.81 9.59
CA ILE A 145 -8.25 -9.84 9.79
C ILE A 145 -7.71 -8.47 9.39
N HIS A 146 -7.51 -7.67 10.43
CA HIS A 146 -7.08 -6.29 10.43
C HIS A 146 -5.76 -6.08 9.65
N LYS A 147 -5.83 -5.38 8.51
CA LYS A 147 -4.65 -4.97 7.72
C LYS A 147 -3.98 -3.73 8.36
N ASP A 148 -3.78 -3.66 9.67
CA ASP A 148 -3.60 -2.42 10.48
C ASP A 148 -2.57 -1.36 10.05
N ARG A 149 -1.77 -1.61 9.02
CA ARG A 149 -0.69 -0.71 8.64
C ARG A 149 -0.58 -0.58 7.12
N ALA A 150 -0.17 0.60 6.70
CA ALA A 150 0.41 0.78 5.38
C ALA A 150 1.54 -0.25 5.18
N LYS A 151 1.79 -0.64 3.93
CA LYS A 151 2.84 -1.58 3.53
C LYS A 151 3.73 -0.92 2.49
N SER A 152 5.02 -1.21 2.49
CA SER A 152 5.90 -0.87 1.36
C SER A 152 6.07 -2.08 0.44
N CYS A 153 6.04 -1.84 -0.86
CA CYS A 153 6.45 -2.79 -1.89
C CYS A 153 7.62 -2.14 -2.64
N ASN A 154 8.73 -2.85 -2.76
CA ASN A 154 9.92 -2.32 -3.41
C ASN A 154 9.99 -2.82 -4.85
N LEU A 155 10.46 -1.96 -5.74
CA LEU A 155 10.66 -2.26 -7.14
C LEU A 155 12.14 -2.10 -7.48
N MET A 156 12.75 -3.19 -7.92
CA MET A 156 14.10 -3.35 -8.45
C MET A 156 14.03 -3.78 -9.93
#